data_AF-A0A917LJS4-F1
#
_entry.id   AF-A0A917LJS4-F1
#
_cell.length_a   1.000
_cell.length_b   1.000
_cell.length_c   1.000
_cell.angle_alpha   90.00
_cell.angle_beta   90.00
_cell.angle_gamma   90.00
#
_symmetry.space_group_name_H-M   'P 1'
#
loop_
_entity.id
_entity.type
_entity.pdbx_description
1 polymer ?
#
loop_
_entity_poly.entity_id
_entity_poly.type
_entity_poly.pdbx_seq_one_letter_code
_entity_poly.pdbx_strand_id
1 'polypeptide(L)'
;MNRFIFALFFLAASMQSLLAQKTVLKFKNEEVSRRTSKETLTLSNTINQDLTVLLVEGKDIYAYLYDVDFNLKQEFETNAIKSKYKDALGYKIDGLKQHILFSNNQKTKFAVMTLDFDSKESYEKEVLFDFKDETFVETVNYKNQVYLLSATDDNVIHIRILDKNLNFSSVNKITIDGFEENKVILKEAHTFGLFYVLGDSKSSVKKIDHRVPGAIELTSSDNKLFQFDNLVYLTFENNETATLVYKINFDDFSYSYKSYDYPKGTKDDFKRYNSYIYEDYFFQIASSKDEMKFLVNNLDGTLIKSFSVYDNKAITFKNGPIIQDGATGVPFVNRRELEESSKYLRKISTGNVGISVLKQDDLFYITLGGYVVVNTASANPMMGGTSVNSAGLVTYNPTYFSYNSYSNTKSTYFNTKLDPEFNHIKGTIDKNVFEIIKSYTNKYKYITAEDVFFHNGTLYFSFFNLKDSEYNIVTF
;
A
#
# COMPACT_ATOMS: atom_id res chain seq x y z
N MET A 1 -27.48 22.42 43.74
CA MET A 1 -26.56 21.30 43.40
C MET A 1 -26.99 20.54 42.14
N ASN A 2 -28.25 20.12 42.00
CA ASN A 2 -28.71 19.32 40.85
C ASN A 2 -28.66 20.00 39.47
N ARG A 3 -28.81 21.33 39.37
CA ARG A 3 -28.73 22.05 38.09
C ARG A 3 -27.31 22.14 37.51
N PHE A 4 -26.28 22.16 38.37
CA PHE A 4 -24.89 22.19 37.95
C PHE A 4 -24.41 20.84 37.43
N ILE A 5 -24.88 19.74 38.03
CA ILE A 5 -24.58 18.37 37.60
C ILE A 5 -25.20 18.09 36.23
N PHE A 6 -26.43 18.56 35.97
CA PHE A 6 -27.09 18.41 34.66
C PHE A 6 -26.37 19.19 33.54
N ALA A 7 -25.87 20.39 33.84
CA ALA A 7 -25.10 21.18 32.87
C ALA A 7 -23.74 20.54 32.55
N LEU A 8 -23.05 19.96 33.55
CA LEU A 8 -21.81 19.21 33.34
C LEU A 8 -22.03 17.93 32.50
N PHE A 9 -23.17 17.25 32.69
CA PHE A 9 -23.53 16.07 31.89
C PHE A 9 -23.83 16.44 30.43
N PHE A 10 -24.48 17.59 30.19
CA PHE A 10 -24.73 18.11 28.84
C PHE A 10 -23.44 18.59 28.14
N LEU A 11 -22.54 19.25 28.88
CA LEU A 11 -21.23 19.63 28.35
C LEU A 11 -20.38 18.40 28.01
N ALA A 12 -20.35 17.39 28.89
CA ALA A 12 -19.64 16.13 28.64
C ALA A 12 -20.23 15.34 27.47
N ALA A 13 -21.56 15.33 27.29
CA ALA A 13 -22.20 14.71 26.13
C ALA A 13 -21.96 15.47 24.82
N SER A 14 -21.84 16.81 24.87
CA SER A 14 -21.51 17.62 23.69
C SER A 14 -20.04 17.55 23.27
N MET A 15 -19.14 17.11 24.16
CA MET A 15 -17.73 16.89 23.82
C MET A 15 -17.47 15.49 23.22
N GLN A 16 -18.43 14.56 23.30
CA GLN A 16 -18.31 13.23 22.71
C GLN A 16 -18.64 13.17 21.20
N SER A 17 -19.07 14.28 20.59
CA SER A 17 -19.38 14.32 19.14
C SER A 17 -18.17 14.59 18.24
N LEU A 18 -16.94 14.65 18.78
CA LEU A 18 -15.73 14.96 18.02
C LEU A 18 -14.98 13.73 17.47
N LEU A 19 -15.49 12.51 17.69
CA LEU A 19 -14.96 11.26 17.12
C LEU A 19 -16.04 10.47 16.37
N ALA A 20 -16.97 11.18 15.73
CA ALA A 20 -18.02 10.57 14.92
C ALA A 20 -17.60 10.53 13.45
N GLN A 21 -17.84 9.38 12.79
CA GLN A 21 -17.67 9.25 11.33
C GLN A 21 -18.47 10.36 10.63
N LYS A 22 -17.82 11.13 9.76
CA LYS A 22 -18.46 12.25 9.06
C LYS A 22 -18.56 11.92 7.57
N THR A 23 -19.78 11.90 7.05
CA THR A 23 -20.01 11.91 5.60
C THR A 23 -19.67 13.30 5.08
N VAL A 24 -18.71 13.36 4.16
CA VAL A 24 -18.23 14.63 3.55
C VAL A 24 -18.82 14.85 2.16
N LEU A 25 -19.11 13.78 1.44
CA LEU A 25 -19.78 13.82 0.15
C LEU A 25 -20.84 12.73 0.09
N LYS A 26 -22.00 13.09 -0.45
CA LYS A 26 -23.08 12.17 -0.76
C LYS A 26 -23.85 12.67 -1.97
N PHE A 27 -23.94 11.86 -3.01
CA PHE A 27 -24.77 12.17 -4.18
C PHE A 27 -25.46 10.93 -4.72
N LYS A 28 -26.60 11.15 -5.39
CA LYS A 28 -27.32 10.10 -6.10
C LYS A 28 -26.90 10.09 -7.56
N ASN A 29 -26.67 8.90 -8.10
CA ASN A 29 -26.59 8.69 -9.53
C ASN A 29 -27.70 7.68 -9.89
N GLU A 30 -28.75 8.17 -10.53
CA GLU A 30 -29.91 7.35 -10.95
C GLU A 30 -29.71 6.73 -12.34
N GLU A 31 -28.65 7.12 -13.07
CA GLU A 31 -28.28 6.54 -14.38
C GLU A 31 -27.60 5.18 -14.19
N VAL A 32 -26.81 5.02 -13.12
CA VAL A 32 -26.19 3.73 -12.79
C VAL A 32 -27.17 2.69 -12.26
N SER A 33 -27.02 1.46 -12.73
CA SER A 33 -27.93 0.36 -12.39
C SER A 33 -27.82 -0.07 -10.93
N ARG A 34 -28.94 -0.31 -10.26
CA ARG A 34 -28.98 -0.81 -8.87
C ARG A 34 -28.60 -2.29 -8.72
N ARG A 35 -28.31 -2.99 -9.81
CA ARG A 35 -28.15 -4.46 -9.83
C ARG A 35 -26.73 -4.92 -10.11
N THR A 36 -25.90 -4.03 -10.61
CA THR A 36 -24.56 -4.30 -11.14
C THR A 36 -23.52 -3.74 -10.18
N SER A 37 -22.39 -4.43 -10.05
CA SER A 37 -21.28 -3.94 -9.25
C SER A 37 -20.59 -2.79 -9.96
N LYS A 38 -20.18 -1.78 -9.19
CA LYS A 38 -19.52 -0.58 -9.68
C LYS A 38 -18.07 -0.62 -9.22
N GLU A 39 -17.23 0.08 -9.94
CA GLU A 39 -15.85 0.37 -9.53
C GLU A 39 -15.69 1.88 -9.38
N THR A 40 -14.70 2.31 -8.59
CA THR A 40 -14.38 3.73 -8.47
C THR A 40 -12.89 3.95 -8.65
N LEU A 41 -12.54 5.12 -9.16
CA LEU A 41 -11.18 5.62 -9.17
C LEU A 41 -11.20 7.08 -8.70
N THR A 42 -10.35 7.40 -7.74
CA THR A 42 -10.20 8.75 -7.21
C THR A 42 -8.87 9.35 -7.66
N LEU A 43 -8.87 10.62 -8.06
CA LEU A 43 -7.66 11.38 -8.39
C LEU A 43 -7.63 12.65 -7.53
N SER A 44 -6.64 12.75 -6.65
CA SER A 44 -6.48 13.93 -5.79
C SER A 44 -5.54 14.94 -6.44
N ASN A 45 -6.01 16.16 -6.68
CA ASN A 45 -5.17 17.24 -7.18
C ASN A 45 -4.32 17.81 -6.03
N THR A 46 -3.02 17.59 -6.07
CA THR A 46 -2.10 18.00 -5.00
C THR A 46 -1.76 19.50 -5.02
N ILE A 47 -2.24 20.25 -6.02
CA ILE A 47 -1.93 21.67 -6.21
C ILE A 47 -3.12 22.53 -5.77
N ASN A 48 -4.31 22.26 -6.32
CA ASN A 48 -5.51 23.06 -6.04
C ASN A 48 -6.52 22.36 -5.14
N GLN A 49 -6.25 21.11 -4.72
CA GLN A 49 -7.08 20.34 -3.81
C GLN A 49 -8.46 19.96 -4.37
N ASP A 50 -8.66 20.04 -5.68
CA ASP A 50 -9.83 19.43 -6.34
C ASP A 50 -9.75 17.89 -6.23
N LEU A 51 -10.91 17.23 -6.19
CA LEU A 51 -11.04 15.77 -6.20
C LEU A 51 -11.80 15.31 -7.44
N THR A 52 -11.18 14.44 -8.24
CA THR A 52 -11.90 13.72 -9.30
C THR A 52 -12.37 12.37 -8.78
N VAL A 53 -13.65 12.07 -8.98
CA VAL A 53 -14.26 10.77 -8.69
C VAL A 53 -14.78 10.19 -9.98
N LEU A 54 -14.35 8.98 -10.33
CA LEU A 54 -14.86 8.22 -11.46
C LEU A 54 -15.66 7.05 -10.93
N LEU A 55 -16.92 6.94 -11.31
CA LEU A 55 -17.74 5.76 -11.06
C LEU A 55 -17.84 4.98 -12.37
N VAL A 56 -17.44 3.70 -12.34
CA VAL A 56 -17.37 2.86 -13.53
C VAL A 56 -18.40 1.74 -13.44
N GLU A 57 -19.21 1.62 -14.49
CA GLU A 57 -20.20 0.56 -14.68
C GLU A 57 -20.03 -0.08 -16.06
N GLY A 58 -19.36 -1.23 -16.10
CA GLY A 58 -19.09 -1.91 -17.37
C GLY A 58 -18.18 -1.09 -18.27
N LYS A 59 -18.74 -0.47 -19.32
CA LYS A 59 -18.00 0.43 -20.22
C LYS A 59 -18.26 1.90 -19.93
N ASP A 60 -19.24 2.21 -19.11
CA ASP A 60 -19.66 3.58 -18.86
C ASP A 60 -18.89 4.14 -17.66
N ILE A 61 -18.43 5.37 -17.79
CA ILE A 61 -17.71 6.12 -16.76
C ILE A 61 -18.46 7.41 -16.49
N TYR A 62 -18.87 7.59 -15.24
CA TYR A 62 -19.44 8.82 -14.74
C TYR A 62 -18.33 9.59 -14.02
N ALA A 63 -17.87 10.67 -14.63
CA ALA A 63 -16.78 11.48 -14.14
C ALA A 63 -17.31 12.71 -13.39
N TYR A 64 -16.86 12.89 -12.15
CA TYR A 64 -17.23 14.01 -11.29
C TYR A 64 -15.98 14.75 -10.84
N LEU A 65 -16.00 16.08 -10.92
CA LEU A 65 -14.95 16.96 -10.41
C LEU A 65 -15.51 17.80 -9.27
N TYR A 66 -14.91 17.69 -8.10
CA TYR A 66 -15.26 18.44 -6.90
C TYR A 66 -14.16 19.44 -6.54
N ASP A 67 -14.54 20.56 -5.92
CA ASP A 67 -13.58 21.47 -5.28
C ASP A 67 -13.11 20.95 -3.91
N VAL A 68 -12.25 21.74 -3.25
CA VAL A 68 -11.70 21.45 -1.91
C VAL A 68 -12.77 21.28 -0.82
N ASP A 69 -13.95 21.87 -1.01
CA ASP A 69 -15.08 21.83 -0.08
C ASP A 69 -16.11 20.74 -0.48
N PHE A 70 -15.75 19.86 -1.43
CA PHE A 70 -16.62 18.84 -2.01
C PHE A 70 -17.85 19.39 -2.75
N ASN A 71 -17.82 20.65 -3.23
CA ASN A 71 -18.85 21.15 -4.13
C ASN A 71 -18.60 20.64 -5.55
N LEU A 72 -19.65 20.19 -6.22
CA LEU A 72 -19.56 19.73 -7.60
C LEU A 72 -19.23 20.90 -8.53
N LYS A 73 -18.11 20.80 -9.26
CA LYS A 73 -17.69 21.76 -10.28
C LYS A 73 -18.21 21.38 -11.65
N GLN A 74 -17.95 20.13 -12.06
CA GLN A 74 -18.31 19.60 -13.36
C GLN A 74 -18.57 18.10 -13.28
N GLU A 75 -19.39 17.60 -14.19
CA GLU A 75 -19.63 16.19 -14.40
C GLU A 75 -19.93 15.91 -15.88
N PHE A 76 -19.62 14.69 -16.31
CA PHE A 76 -20.04 14.15 -17.60
C PHE A 76 -19.91 12.63 -17.64
N GLU A 77 -20.63 12.00 -18.57
CA GLU A 77 -20.55 10.57 -18.86
C GLU A 77 -19.63 10.32 -20.06
N THR A 78 -18.87 9.22 -20.01
CA THR A 78 -18.02 8.80 -21.12
C THR A 78 -17.81 7.28 -21.11
N ASN A 79 -17.02 6.77 -22.05
CA ASN A 79 -16.65 5.37 -22.14
C ASN A 79 -15.28 5.09 -21.51
N ALA A 80 -15.15 3.91 -20.92
CA ALA A 80 -13.90 3.36 -20.44
C ALA A 80 -12.90 3.13 -21.57
N ILE A 81 -11.63 3.17 -21.20
CA ILE A 81 -10.52 2.82 -22.09
C ILE A 81 -10.69 1.40 -22.65
N LYS A 82 -10.11 1.12 -23.82
CA LYS A 82 -10.15 -0.23 -24.42
C LYS A 82 -9.76 -1.30 -23.39
N SER A 83 -10.53 -2.38 -23.33
CA SER A 83 -10.40 -3.48 -22.37
C SER A 83 -9.05 -4.24 -22.35
N LYS A 84 -8.17 -3.98 -23.32
CA LYS A 84 -6.77 -4.47 -23.32
C LYS A 84 -5.90 -3.74 -22.29
N TYR A 85 -6.30 -2.53 -21.88
CA TYR A 85 -5.66 -1.73 -20.84
C TYR A 85 -6.49 -1.85 -19.56
N LYS A 86 -6.01 -2.67 -18.62
CA LYS A 86 -6.79 -3.06 -17.43
C LYS A 86 -6.30 -2.42 -16.14
N ASP A 87 -5.02 -2.03 -16.13
CA ASP A 87 -4.39 -1.53 -14.93
C ASP A 87 -4.18 -0.04 -15.03
N ALA A 88 -4.90 0.73 -14.21
CA ALA A 88 -4.49 2.10 -13.96
C ALA A 88 -3.16 2.06 -13.20
N LEU A 89 -2.23 2.93 -13.56
CA LEU A 89 -0.89 3.03 -12.95
C LEU A 89 -0.69 4.34 -12.21
N GLY A 90 -1.34 5.41 -12.66
CA GLY A 90 -1.21 6.72 -12.04
C GLY A 90 -1.86 7.77 -12.91
N TYR A 91 -1.57 9.03 -12.63
CA TYR A 91 -2.27 10.15 -13.27
C TYR A 91 -1.44 11.42 -13.34
N LYS A 92 -1.78 12.23 -14.35
CA LYS A 92 -1.31 13.59 -14.54
C LYS A 92 -2.53 14.51 -14.57
N ILE A 93 -2.48 15.63 -13.86
CA ILE A 93 -3.55 16.65 -13.91
C ILE A 93 -2.97 17.94 -14.49
N ASP A 94 -3.60 18.44 -15.54
CA ASP A 94 -3.27 19.69 -16.22
C ASP A 94 -4.53 20.57 -16.33
N GLY A 95 -4.75 21.42 -15.33
CA GLY A 95 -5.98 22.20 -15.21
C GLY A 95 -7.23 21.32 -15.10
N LEU A 96 -8.16 21.46 -16.04
CA LEU A 96 -9.40 20.67 -16.13
C LEU A 96 -9.23 19.34 -16.89
N LYS A 97 -8.00 18.99 -17.27
CA LYS A 97 -7.67 17.72 -17.93
C LYS A 97 -7.03 16.73 -16.96
N GLN A 98 -7.62 15.55 -16.84
CA GLN A 98 -7.14 14.46 -16.01
C GLN A 98 -6.73 13.32 -16.92
N HIS A 99 -5.43 13.07 -16.93
CA HIS A 99 -4.80 12.04 -17.75
C HIS A 99 -4.50 10.85 -16.86
N ILE A 100 -5.13 9.70 -17.12
CA ILE A 100 -4.93 8.48 -16.36
C ILE A 100 -4.10 7.54 -17.22
N LEU A 101 -2.94 7.14 -16.71
CA LEU A 101 -2.05 6.19 -17.38
C LEU A 101 -2.55 4.77 -17.09
N PHE A 102 -2.82 4.02 -18.16
CA PHE A 102 -3.16 2.61 -18.08
C PHE A 102 -2.12 1.72 -18.77
N SER A 103 -2.05 0.46 -18.34
CA SER A 103 -1.28 -0.60 -19.00
C SER A 103 -2.10 -1.86 -19.23
N ASN A 104 -1.60 -2.74 -20.11
CA ASN A 104 -1.99 -4.14 -20.08
C ASN A 104 -1.40 -4.86 -18.85
N ASN A 105 -1.89 -6.07 -18.58
CA ASN A 105 -1.48 -6.89 -17.43
C ASN A 105 0.03 -7.21 -17.41
N GLN A 106 0.66 -7.29 -18.58
CA GLN A 106 2.09 -7.58 -18.71
C GLN A 106 2.98 -6.34 -18.55
N LYS A 107 2.38 -5.15 -18.39
CA LYS A 107 3.10 -3.87 -18.34
C LYS A 107 3.99 -3.62 -19.56
N THR A 108 3.53 -4.02 -20.75
CA THR A 108 4.28 -3.87 -22.03
C THR A 108 3.63 -2.92 -23.02
N LYS A 109 2.36 -2.55 -22.81
CA LYS A 109 1.61 -1.60 -23.64
C LYS A 109 0.91 -0.59 -22.75
N PHE A 110 0.94 0.66 -23.16
CA PHE A 110 0.36 1.76 -22.39
C PHE A 110 -0.62 2.58 -23.22
N ALA A 111 -1.57 3.19 -22.54
CA ALA A 111 -2.42 4.22 -23.09
C ALA A 111 -2.82 5.21 -22.00
N VAL A 112 -3.11 6.43 -22.42
CA VAL A 112 -3.61 7.50 -21.56
C VAL A 112 -5.07 7.75 -21.91
N MET A 113 -5.94 7.60 -20.92
CA MET A 113 -7.30 8.14 -21.01
C MET A 113 -7.26 9.58 -20.51
N THR A 114 -7.73 10.52 -21.32
CA THR A 114 -7.90 11.91 -20.90
C THR A 114 -9.37 12.19 -20.69
N LEU A 115 -9.71 12.69 -19.50
CA LEU A 115 -10.98 13.31 -19.19
C LEU A 115 -10.79 14.83 -19.31
N ASP A 116 -11.57 15.50 -20.14
CA ASP A 116 -11.55 16.95 -20.29
C ASP A 116 -12.86 17.52 -19.74
N PHE A 117 -12.84 18.07 -18.53
CA PHE A 117 -14.03 18.64 -17.91
C PHE A 117 -14.45 19.99 -18.51
N ASP A 118 -13.61 20.62 -19.35
CA ASP A 118 -13.98 21.84 -20.07
C ASP A 118 -14.87 21.51 -21.27
N SER A 119 -14.40 20.61 -22.14
CA SER A 119 -15.19 20.16 -23.30
C SER A 119 -16.25 19.11 -22.95
N LYS A 120 -16.16 18.48 -21.76
CA LYS A 120 -16.98 17.34 -21.33
C LYS A 120 -16.86 16.13 -22.24
N GLU A 121 -15.65 15.92 -22.76
CA GLU A 121 -15.31 14.80 -23.62
C GLU A 121 -14.16 13.98 -23.03
N SER A 122 -13.99 12.76 -23.52
CA SER A 122 -12.81 11.97 -23.23
C SER A 122 -12.18 11.43 -24.51
N TYR A 123 -10.87 11.23 -24.47
CA TYR A 123 -10.15 10.60 -25.57
C TYR A 123 -9.02 9.70 -25.07
N GLU A 124 -8.71 8.68 -25.86
CA GLU A 124 -7.62 7.75 -25.60
C GLU A 124 -6.43 8.05 -26.51
N LYS A 125 -5.23 8.01 -25.94
CA LYS A 125 -3.99 7.99 -26.71
C LYS A 125 -3.14 6.79 -26.34
N GLU A 126 -2.83 5.94 -27.31
CA GLU A 126 -1.83 4.88 -27.11
C GLU A 126 -0.44 5.51 -27.00
N VAL A 127 0.32 5.11 -25.97
CA VAL A 127 1.68 5.59 -25.77
C VAL A 127 2.61 4.60 -26.45
N LEU A 128 3.24 5.02 -27.55
CA LEU A 128 4.22 4.22 -28.26
C LEU A 128 5.52 4.20 -27.46
N PHE A 129 5.70 3.15 -26.66
CA PHE A 129 6.88 2.94 -25.85
C PHE A 129 7.31 1.47 -25.91
N ASP A 130 8.58 1.27 -26.19
CA ASP A 130 9.23 -0.04 -26.21
C ASP A 130 10.27 -0.07 -25.10
N PHE A 131 10.11 -0.99 -24.15
CA PHE A 131 11.07 -1.17 -23.07
C PHE A 131 12.41 -1.68 -23.56
N LYS A 132 12.50 -2.30 -24.74
CA LYS A 132 13.72 -2.97 -25.23
C LYS A 132 14.26 -3.96 -24.19
N ASP A 133 15.35 -3.61 -23.51
CA ASP A 133 16.05 -4.37 -22.48
C ASP A 133 15.63 -3.99 -21.04
N GLU A 134 14.72 -3.04 -20.89
CA GLU A 134 14.21 -2.58 -19.60
C GLU A 134 12.99 -3.41 -19.14
N THR A 135 12.72 -3.37 -17.84
CA THR A 135 11.51 -3.95 -17.23
C THR A 135 10.81 -2.87 -16.42
N PHE A 136 9.48 -2.86 -16.46
CA PHE A 136 8.66 -2.01 -15.60
C PHE A 136 9.02 -2.24 -14.12
N VAL A 137 9.26 -1.17 -13.38
CA VAL A 137 9.49 -1.22 -11.93
C VAL A 137 8.22 -0.79 -11.21
N GLU A 138 7.89 0.50 -11.26
CA GLU A 138 6.67 1.03 -10.66
C GLU A 138 6.41 2.45 -11.19
N THR A 139 5.36 3.08 -10.70
CA THR A 139 5.00 4.46 -10.96
C THR A 139 4.92 5.30 -9.69
N VAL A 140 5.23 6.58 -9.84
CA VAL A 140 5.20 7.57 -8.76
C VAL A 140 4.34 8.74 -9.22
N ASN A 141 3.34 9.09 -8.41
CA ASN A 141 2.59 10.32 -8.59
C ASN A 141 3.23 11.40 -7.70
N TYR A 142 3.67 12.50 -8.30
CA TYR A 142 4.25 13.62 -7.57
C TYR A 142 3.88 14.94 -8.25
N LYS A 143 3.35 15.92 -7.48
CA LYS A 143 2.90 17.24 -7.97
C LYS A 143 2.05 17.16 -9.25
N ASN A 144 0.99 16.35 -9.22
CA ASN A 144 0.09 16.10 -10.37
C ASN A 144 0.80 15.58 -11.64
N GLN A 145 2.00 15.01 -11.52
CA GLN A 145 2.67 14.32 -12.60
C GLN A 145 2.78 12.83 -12.27
N VAL A 146 2.78 12.00 -13.32
CA VAL A 146 3.08 10.58 -13.20
C VAL A 146 4.46 10.31 -13.78
N TYR A 147 5.28 9.63 -12.98
CA TYR A 147 6.60 9.15 -13.34
C TYR A 147 6.57 7.64 -13.48
N LEU A 148 7.19 7.14 -14.56
CA LEU A 148 7.40 5.73 -14.83
C LEU A 148 8.84 5.38 -14.46
N LEU A 149 8.99 4.39 -13.59
CA LEU A 149 10.28 3.78 -13.26
C LEU A 149 10.38 2.45 -14.01
N SER A 150 11.53 2.22 -14.61
CA SER A 150 11.91 0.95 -15.21
C SER A 150 13.38 0.68 -14.97
N ALA A 151 13.81 -0.56 -15.16
CA ALA A 151 15.21 -0.91 -14.93
C ALA A 151 15.74 -1.87 -15.99
N THR A 152 17.01 -1.69 -16.35
CA THR A 152 17.75 -2.65 -17.19
C THR A 152 18.25 -3.83 -16.36
N ASP A 153 18.63 -4.91 -17.03
CA ASP A 153 19.29 -6.05 -16.38
C ASP A 153 20.68 -5.68 -15.80
N ASP A 154 21.25 -4.51 -16.13
CA ASP A 154 22.49 -3.97 -15.55
C ASP A 154 22.22 -3.03 -14.36
N ASN A 155 21.05 -3.19 -13.73
CA ASN A 155 20.58 -2.44 -12.57
C ASN A 155 20.58 -0.92 -12.75
N VAL A 156 20.31 -0.41 -13.96
CA VAL A 156 20.10 1.02 -14.18
C VAL A 156 18.62 1.31 -14.10
N ILE A 157 18.18 2.10 -13.12
CA ILE A 157 16.81 2.61 -13.02
C ILE A 157 16.67 3.83 -13.92
N HIS A 158 15.72 3.78 -14.84
CA HIS A 158 15.31 4.90 -15.67
C HIS A 158 14.06 5.55 -15.07
N ILE A 159 14.10 6.87 -14.92
CA ILE A 159 12.96 7.68 -14.48
C ILE A 159 12.46 8.47 -15.69
N ARG A 160 11.18 8.29 -16.03
CA ARG A 160 10.51 8.98 -17.13
C ARG A 160 9.28 9.71 -16.63
N ILE A 161 8.94 10.83 -17.25
CA ILE A 161 7.71 11.58 -16.99
C ILE A 161 6.75 11.43 -18.16
N LEU A 162 5.44 11.41 -17.87
CA LEU A 162 4.42 11.61 -18.91
C LEU A 162 4.40 13.10 -19.31
N ASP A 163 4.96 13.40 -20.48
CA ASP A 163 5.14 14.77 -20.95
C ASP A 163 3.82 15.43 -21.41
N LYS A 164 3.91 16.68 -21.89
CA LYS A 164 2.73 17.44 -22.39
C LYS A 164 2.10 16.81 -23.63
N ASN A 165 2.87 16.04 -24.39
CA ASN A 165 2.37 15.30 -25.53
C ASN A 165 1.84 13.93 -25.10
N LEU A 166 1.75 13.62 -23.80
CA LEU A 166 1.33 12.32 -23.28
C LEU A 166 2.19 11.17 -23.79
N ASN A 167 3.50 11.41 -23.96
CA ASN A 167 4.51 10.38 -24.20
C ASN A 167 5.46 10.29 -23.01
N PHE A 168 6.24 9.21 -22.92
CA PHE A 168 7.28 9.09 -21.92
C PHE A 168 8.57 9.80 -22.36
N SER A 169 8.98 10.79 -21.57
CA SER A 169 10.25 11.50 -21.73
C SER A 169 11.20 11.16 -20.58
N SER A 170 12.44 10.81 -20.89
CA SER A 170 13.46 10.49 -19.87
C SER A 170 13.84 11.74 -19.10
N VAL A 171 13.84 11.67 -17.76
CA VAL A 171 14.24 12.78 -16.88
C VAL A 171 15.49 12.46 -16.06
N ASN A 172 15.71 11.19 -15.69
CA ASN A 172 16.96 10.78 -15.05
C ASN A 172 17.25 9.28 -15.23
N LYS A 173 18.49 8.88 -14.93
CA LYS A 173 18.94 7.49 -14.79
C LYS A 173 19.79 7.33 -13.54
N ILE A 174 19.60 6.24 -12.82
CA ILE A 174 20.29 5.94 -11.57
C ILE A 174 20.90 4.55 -11.69
N THR A 175 22.21 4.43 -11.55
CA THR A 175 22.87 3.13 -11.45
C THR A 175 22.74 2.61 -10.02
N ILE A 176 22.30 1.36 -9.87
CA ILE A 176 22.30 0.68 -8.59
C ILE A 176 23.66 -0.02 -8.41
N ASP A 177 24.49 0.58 -7.56
CA ASP A 177 25.74 0.01 -7.05
C ASP A 177 25.47 -0.93 -5.83
N GLY A 178 26.46 -1.74 -5.45
CA GLY A 178 26.38 -2.59 -4.23
C GLY A 178 26.08 -4.07 -4.47
N PHE A 179 26.07 -4.50 -5.73
CA PHE A 179 25.95 -5.90 -6.12
C PHE A 179 27.24 -6.33 -6.84
N GLU A 180 28.29 -6.64 -6.09
CA GLU A 180 29.59 -7.00 -6.69
C GLU A 180 29.55 -8.35 -7.43
N GLU A 181 28.59 -9.24 -7.10
CA GLU A 181 28.50 -10.58 -7.70
C GLU A 181 27.08 -11.00 -8.16
N ASN A 182 26.00 -10.36 -7.71
CA ASN A 182 24.61 -10.80 -7.97
C ASN A 182 23.68 -9.66 -8.40
N LYS A 183 23.13 -9.67 -9.61
CA LYS A 183 22.18 -8.64 -10.09
C LYS A 183 20.92 -8.54 -9.22
N VAL A 184 20.33 -7.34 -9.09
CA VAL A 184 19.03 -7.18 -8.43
C VAL A 184 17.99 -7.94 -9.26
N ILE A 185 17.27 -8.87 -8.65
CA ILE A 185 16.17 -9.55 -9.33
C ILE A 185 14.94 -8.63 -9.29
N LEU A 186 14.81 -7.77 -10.31
CA LEU A 186 13.67 -6.85 -10.49
C LEU A 186 12.48 -7.49 -11.20
N LYS A 187 12.64 -8.72 -11.71
CA LYS A 187 11.59 -9.55 -12.32
C LYS A 187 11.09 -10.57 -11.30
N GLU A 188 9.78 -10.78 -11.18
CA GLU A 188 9.25 -11.86 -10.33
C GLU A 188 9.78 -13.22 -10.80
N ALA A 189 10.36 -14.01 -9.88
CA ALA A 189 10.76 -15.39 -10.16
C ALA A 189 9.67 -16.34 -9.64
N HIS A 190 9.32 -17.35 -10.43
CA HIS A 190 8.43 -18.43 -10.00
C HIS A 190 9.24 -19.70 -9.77
N THR A 191 9.16 -20.23 -8.55
CA THR A 191 9.77 -21.53 -8.20
C THR A 191 8.79 -22.66 -8.48
N PHE A 192 9.12 -23.53 -9.43
CA PHE A 192 8.43 -24.80 -9.65
C PHE A 192 9.38 -25.96 -9.27
N GLY A 193 9.31 -26.42 -8.02
CA GLY A 193 10.19 -27.48 -7.52
C GLY A 193 11.66 -27.04 -7.47
N LEU A 194 12.57 -27.85 -8.01
CA LEU A 194 14.01 -27.53 -8.13
C LEU A 194 14.34 -26.53 -9.27
N PHE A 195 13.35 -26.09 -10.05
CA PHE A 195 13.56 -25.17 -11.16
C PHE A 195 13.11 -23.76 -10.80
N TYR A 196 14.04 -22.81 -10.90
CA TYR A 196 13.72 -21.38 -10.98
C TYR A 196 13.34 -21.06 -12.42
N VAL A 197 12.07 -20.73 -12.66
CA VAL A 197 11.65 -20.14 -13.92
C VAL A 197 11.49 -18.66 -13.64
N LEU A 198 12.31 -17.82 -14.29
CA LEU A 198 12.07 -16.38 -14.30
C LEU A 198 10.66 -16.17 -14.87
N GLY A 199 9.78 -15.57 -14.07
CA GLY A 199 8.37 -15.37 -14.42
C GLY A 199 8.21 -14.28 -15.46
N ASP A 200 6.95 -13.98 -15.79
CA ASP A 200 6.56 -12.87 -16.65
C ASP A 200 7.23 -11.54 -16.23
N SER A 201 7.21 -10.54 -17.13
CA SER A 201 7.78 -9.18 -16.98
C SER A 201 7.21 -8.32 -15.84
N LYS A 202 6.68 -8.92 -14.78
CA LYS A 202 6.13 -8.24 -13.60
C LYS A 202 7.25 -7.83 -12.65
N SER A 203 7.12 -6.62 -12.10
CA SER A 203 8.07 -6.11 -11.13
C SER A 203 8.00 -6.86 -9.80
N SER A 204 9.16 -7.20 -9.25
CA SER A 204 9.29 -7.68 -7.87
C SER A 204 9.18 -6.55 -6.83
N VAL A 205 9.18 -5.27 -7.24
CA VAL A 205 9.03 -4.11 -6.34
C VAL A 205 7.57 -3.94 -5.94
N LYS A 206 7.30 -3.86 -4.63
CA LYS A 206 5.97 -3.55 -4.09
C LYS A 206 5.92 -2.16 -3.48
N LYS A 207 4.97 -1.34 -3.91
CA LYS A 207 4.72 -0.01 -3.35
C LYS A 207 4.00 -0.13 -2.00
N ILE A 208 4.56 0.50 -0.98
CA ILE A 208 4.04 0.50 0.39
C ILE A 208 3.49 1.88 0.72
N ASP A 209 2.24 1.96 1.15
CA ASP A 209 1.71 3.17 1.77
C ASP A 209 1.96 3.14 3.28
N HIS A 210 2.96 3.89 3.72
CA HIS A 210 3.39 3.94 5.12
C HIS A 210 2.37 4.63 6.04
N ARG A 211 1.38 5.34 5.49
CA ARG A 211 0.40 6.14 6.27
C ARG A 211 -0.74 5.28 6.80
N VAL A 212 -0.83 4.03 6.37
CA VAL A 212 -1.89 3.09 6.75
C VAL A 212 -1.30 1.76 7.19
N PRO A 213 -2.06 0.93 7.94
CA PRO A 213 -1.61 -0.40 8.32
C PRO A 213 -1.19 -1.24 7.11
N GLY A 214 0.01 -1.84 7.16
CA GLY A 214 0.49 -2.76 6.13
C GLY A 214 0.22 -4.21 6.51
N ALA A 215 -0.31 -5.01 5.58
CA ALA A 215 -0.36 -6.46 5.76
C ALA A 215 1.06 -7.05 5.73
N ILE A 216 1.35 -8.03 6.59
CA ILE A 216 2.68 -8.66 6.65
C ILE A 216 3.09 -9.23 5.29
N GLU A 217 2.16 -9.80 4.53
CA GLU A 217 2.38 -10.36 3.20
C GLU A 217 2.95 -9.33 2.22
N LEU A 218 2.44 -8.10 2.29
CA LEU A 218 2.89 -7.00 1.45
C LEU A 218 4.25 -6.48 1.94
N THR A 219 4.37 -6.23 3.24
CA THR A 219 5.59 -5.66 3.85
C THR A 219 6.75 -6.64 3.95
N SER A 220 6.51 -7.93 3.73
CA SER A 220 7.52 -8.98 3.64
C SER A 220 8.17 -9.12 2.25
N SER A 221 7.80 -8.27 1.29
CA SER A 221 8.41 -8.29 -0.05
C SER A 221 9.88 -7.88 0.02
N ASP A 222 10.73 -8.52 -0.79
CA ASP A 222 12.17 -8.25 -0.79
C ASP A 222 12.48 -6.85 -1.34
N ASN A 223 11.73 -6.45 -2.36
CA ASN A 223 11.92 -5.15 -3.00
C ASN A 223 10.71 -4.26 -2.73
N LYS A 224 10.95 -3.05 -2.22
CA LYS A 224 9.86 -2.14 -1.81
C LYS A 224 10.10 -0.73 -2.31
N LEU A 225 9.01 -0.01 -2.56
CA LEU A 225 8.99 1.42 -2.84
C LEU A 225 8.19 2.12 -1.75
N PHE A 226 8.82 3.07 -1.06
CA PHE A 226 8.16 4.00 -0.14
C PHE A 226 8.23 5.40 -0.72
N GLN A 227 7.18 6.20 -0.51
CA GLN A 227 7.15 7.61 -0.89
C GLN A 227 6.77 8.46 0.31
N PHE A 228 7.62 9.43 0.66
CA PHE A 228 7.41 10.45 1.68
C PHE A 228 7.49 11.81 0.98
N ASP A 229 6.34 12.36 0.60
CA ASP A 229 6.23 13.58 -0.21
C ASP A 229 7.09 13.51 -1.50
N ASN A 230 8.18 14.28 -1.55
CA ASN A 230 9.12 14.36 -2.67
C ASN A 230 10.20 13.28 -2.62
N LEU A 231 10.35 12.55 -1.53
CA LEU A 231 11.36 11.52 -1.35
C LEU A 231 10.79 10.14 -1.69
N VAL A 232 11.45 9.42 -2.60
CA VAL A 232 11.17 8.01 -2.89
C VAL A 232 12.33 7.17 -2.40
N TYR A 233 11.99 6.11 -1.68
CA TYR A 233 12.94 5.12 -1.19
C TYR A 233 12.70 3.81 -1.91
N LEU A 234 13.73 3.28 -2.57
CA LEU A 234 13.76 1.91 -3.08
C LEU A 234 14.63 1.08 -2.16
N THR A 235 14.07 -0.01 -1.64
CA THR A 235 14.80 -0.98 -0.82
C THR A 235 14.94 -2.30 -1.55
N PHE A 236 16.11 -2.91 -1.50
CA PHE A 236 16.38 -4.22 -2.07
C PHE A 236 17.05 -5.09 -1.01
N GLU A 237 16.39 -6.18 -0.60
CA GLU A 237 17.05 -7.19 0.23
C GLU A 237 18.10 -7.93 -0.62
N ASN A 238 19.38 -7.82 -0.28
CA ASN A 238 20.43 -8.65 -0.87
C ASN A 238 20.53 -9.94 -0.06
N ASN A 239 20.43 -11.11 -0.71
CA ASN A 239 20.02 -12.38 -0.12
C ASN A 239 20.82 -12.90 1.09
N GLU A 240 21.97 -12.32 1.43
CA GLU A 240 22.80 -12.82 2.54
C GLU A 240 23.46 -11.75 3.43
N THR A 241 23.61 -10.49 2.98
CA THR A 241 24.51 -9.53 3.66
C THR A 241 23.83 -8.28 4.19
N ALA A 242 22.95 -7.67 3.41
CA ALA A 242 22.44 -6.34 3.72
C ALA A 242 21.15 -5.99 2.97
N THR A 243 20.46 -4.97 3.47
CA THR A 243 19.46 -4.22 2.69
C THR A 243 20.13 -3.04 1.99
N LEU A 244 19.91 -2.90 0.69
CA LEU A 244 20.31 -1.72 -0.06
C LEU A 244 19.17 -0.71 -0.08
N VAL A 245 19.48 0.56 0.20
CA VAL A 245 18.51 1.65 0.23
C VAL A 245 18.94 2.78 -0.70
N TYR A 246 18.09 3.12 -1.65
CA TYR A 246 18.23 4.25 -2.55
C TYR A 246 17.20 5.29 -2.20
N LYS A 247 17.65 6.48 -1.78
CA LYS A 247 16.81 7.65 -1.52
C LYS A 247 16.91 8.59 -2.71
N ILE A 248 15.79 8.90 -3.34
CA ILE A 248 15.69 9.70 -4.56
C ILE A 248 14.79 10.90 -4.28
N ASN A 249 15.27 12.12 -4.54
CA ASN A 249 14.46 13.33 -4.45
C ASN A 249 13.79 13.61 -5.80
N PHE A 250 12.46 13.68 -5.85
CA PHE A 250 11.71 13.90 -7.10
C PHE A 250 11.57 15.38 -7.50
N ASP A 251 12.11 16.32 -6.71
CA ASP A 251 12.23 17.73 -7.14
C ASP A 251 13.39 17.95 -8.11
N ASP A 252 14.53 17.28 -7.89
CA ASP A 252 15.77 17.48 -8.66
C ASP A 252 16.42 16.19 -9.19
N PHE A 253 15.86 15.03 -8.84
CA PHE A 253 16.36 13.69 -9.12
C PHE A 253 17.74 13.37 -8.54
N SER A 254 18.21 14.16 -7.55
CA SER A 254 19.37 13.78 -6.75
C SER A 254 19.07 12.49 -5.98
N TYR A 255 20.09 11.67 -5.78
CA TYR A 255 19.95 10.41 -5.05
C TYR A 255 21.15 10.14 -4.15
N SER A 256 20.91 9.34 -3.11
CA SER A 256 21.93 8.79 -2.23
C SER A 256 21.68 7.31 -2.01
N TYR A 257 22.76 6.56 -1.81
CA TYR A 257 22.73 5.12 -1.57
C TYR A 257 23.33 4.78 -0.21
N LYS A 258 22.77 3.75 0.44
CA LYS A 258 23.32 3.16 1.66
C LYS A 258 23.05 1.66 1.73
N SER A 259 24.04 0.91 2.20
CA SER A 259 23.90 -0.49 2.60
C SER A 259 23.70 -0.57 4.11
N TYR A 260 22.80 -1.44 4.55
CA TYR A 260 22.58 -1.75 5.96
C TYR A 260 22.77 -3.25 6.18
N ASP A 261 23.86 -3.60 6.86
CA ASP A 261 24.16 -4.99 7.21
C ASP A 261 23.00 -5.60 8.00
N TYR A 262 22.72 -6.87 7.73
CA TYR A 262 21.71 -7.57 8.49
C TYR A 262 22.13 -7.78 9.95
N PRO A 263 21.15 -7.79 10.89
CA PRO A 263 21.42 -8.19 12.26
C PRO A 263 22.07 -9.58 12.27
N LYS A 264 23.09 -9.79 13.11
CA LYS A 264 23.70 -11.12 13.31
C LYS A 264 23.06 -11.85 14.48
N GLY A 265 22.86 -13.15 14.36
CA GLY A 265 22.38 -13.98 15.46
C GLY A 265 23.40 -14.10 16.60
N THR A 266 22.91 -14.45 17.79
CA THR A 266 23.75 -14.85 18.93
C THR A 266 23.87 -16.37 19.07
N LYS A 267 22.90 -17.13 18.55
CA LYS A 267 22.89 -18.61 18.61
C LYS A 267 23.28 -19.23 17.28
N ASP A 268 22.71 -18.72 16.19
CA ASP A 268 22.88 -19.22 14.82
C ASP A 268 22.75 -18.06 13.83
N ASP A 269 23.29 -18.23 12.63
CA ASP A 269 23.03 -17.29 11.55
C ASP A 269 21.54 -17.23 11.22
N PHE A 270 21.04 -16.02 11.04
CA PHE A 270 19.68 -15.83 10.58
C PHE A 270 19.55 -16.26 9.11
N LYS A 271 18.35 -16.69 8.73
CA LYS A 271 18.07 -17.14 7.35
C LYS A 271 16.96 -16.34 6.69
N ARG A 272 16.35 -15.45 7.46
CA ARG A 272 15.21 -14.63 7.05
C ARG A 272 15.46 -13.23 7.53
N TYR A 273 15.34 -12.29 6.61
CA TYR A 273 15.62 -10.89 6.80
C TYR A 273 14.55 -10.08 6.10
N ASN A 274 14.25 -8.91 6.64
CA ASN A 274 13.45 -7.92 5.94
C ASN A 274 13.66 -6.55 6.59
N SER A 275 13.39 -5.50 5.82
CA SER A 275 13.50 -4.12 6.26
C SER A 275 12.25 -3.29 5.99
N TYR A 276 12.12 -2.20 6.74
CA TYR A 276 11.06 -1.21 6.56
C TYR A 276 11.59 0.19 6.81
N ILE A 277 11.08 1.17 6.05
CA ILE A 277 11.42 2.59 6.21
C ILE A 277 10.18 3.34 6.70
N TYR A 278 10.36 4.16 7.73
CA TYR A 278 9.35 5.12 8.17
C TYR A 278 10.04 6.43 8.56
N GLU A 279 9.75 7.51 7.83
CA GLU A 279 10.37 8.83 8.03
C GLU A 279 11.91 8.71 8.07
N ASP A 280 12.52 9.09 9.20
CA ASP A 280 13.97 9.10 9.43
C ASP A 280 14.51 7.80 10.07
N TYR A 281 13.69 6.76 10.11
CA TYR A 281 14.01 5.49 10.76
C TYR A 281 14.06 4.32 9.79
N PHE A 282 15.02 3.44 10.05
CA PHE A 282 15.22 2.19 9.33
C PHE A 282 15.06 1.02 10.29
N PHE A 283 14.10 0.16 9.99
CA PHE A 283 13.73 -0.98 10.81
C PHE A 283 14.21 -2.26 10.15
N GLN A 284 14.84 -3.15 10.91
CA GLN A 284 15.32 -4.45 10.41
C GLN A 284 14.80 -5.58 11.29
N ILE A 285 14.35 -6.66 10.65
CA ILE A 285 13.99 -7.91 11.31
C ILE A 285 14.86 -9.02 10.75
N ALA A 286 15.36 -9.88 11.62
CA ALA A 286 16.08 -11.08 11.24
C ALA A 286 15.68 -12.25 12.15
N SER A 287 15.48 -13.44 11.59
CA SER A 287 14.97 -14.59 12.35
C SER A 287 15.60 -15.92 11.95
N SER A 288 15.73 -16.79 12.95
CA SER A 288 15.94 -18.23 12.87
C SER A 288 14.84 -18.95 13.66
N LYS A 289 14.97 -20.28 13.84
CA LYS A 289 14.03 -21.05 14.67
C LYS A 289 14.23 -20.79 16.18
N ASP A 290 15.40 -20.30 16.56
CA ASP A 290 15.86 -20.23 17.96
C ASP A 290 15.88 -18.80 18.50
N GLU A 291 15.99 -17.81 17.62
CA GLU A 291 15.97 -16.39 17.95
C GLU A 291 15.46 -15.49 16.81
N MET A 292 15.03 -14.29 17.17
CA MET A 292 14.75 -13.19 16.25
C MET A 292 15.31 -11.89 16.84
N LYS A 293 15.89 -11.04 15.98
CA LYS A 293 16.29 -9.67 16.31
C LYS A 293 15.44 -8.67 15.54
N PHE A 294 15.08 -7.61 16.23
CA PHE A 294 14.44 -6.43 15.66
C PHE A 294 15.25 -5.20 16.03
N LEU A 295 15.73 -4.47 15.03
CA LEU A 295 16.55 -3.27 15.20
C LEU A 295 15.81 -2.04 14.70
N VAL A 296 16.00 -0.94 15.39
CA VAL A 296 15.63 0.40 14.97
C VAL A 296 16.90 1.22 14.85
N ASN A 297 17.21 1.64 13.64
CA ASN A 297 18.31 2.54 13.33
C ASN A 297 17.75 3.86 12.81
N ASN A 298 18.53 4.93 12.86
CA ASN A 298 18.26 6.08 11.99
C ASN A 298 18.70 5.76 10.54
N LEU A 299 18.38 6.65 9.60
CA LEU A 299 18.83 6.51 8.20
C LEU A 299 20.36 6.67 8.03
N ASP A 300 21.11 7.08 9.05
CA ASP A 300 22.57 7.05 9.03
C ASP A 300 23.16 5.72 9.54
N GLY A 301 22.32 4.74 9.89
CA GLY A 301 22.74 3.42 10.34
C GLY A 301 23.16 3.35 11.81
N THR A 302 23.07 4.44 12.57
CA THR A 302 23.25 4.43 14.02
C THR A 302 22.09 3.70 14.68
N LEU A 303 22.44 2.68 15.49
CA LEU A 303 21.49 1.91 16.27
C LEU A 303 20.85 2.77 17.36
N ILE A 304 19.52 2.85 17.35
CA ILE A 304 18.71 3.53 18.37
C ILE A 304 18.22 2.49 19.39
N LYS A 305 17.66 1.38 18.92
CA LYS A 305 17.08 0.35 19.78
C LYS A 305 17.22 -1.04 19.19
N SER A 306 17.35 -2.04 20.06
CA SER A 306 17.39 -3.45 19.69
C SER A 306 16.49 -4.26 20.61
N PHE A 307 15.75 -5.18 20.02
CA PHE A 307 14.91 -6.16 20.71
C PHE A 307 15.30 -7.56 20.26
N SER A 308 15.09 -8.54 21.14
CA SER A 308 15.37 -9.95 20.85
C SER A 308 14.28 -10.85 21.40
N VAL A 309 13.92 -11.85 20.61
CA VAL A 309 13.02 -12.94 20.98
C VAL A 309 13.82 -14.23 21.00
N TYR A 310 13.59 -15.06 22.01
CA TYR A 310 14.20 -16.38 22.14
C TYR A 310 13.11 -17.44 22.29
N ASP A 311 13.35 -18.62 21.73
CA ASP A 311 12.45 -19.77 21.75
C ASP A 311 11.99 -20.20 23.16
N ASN A 312 12.88 -20.07 24.14
CA ASN A 312 12.69 -20.50 25.52
C ASN A 312 12.29 -19.38 26.50
N LYS A 313 12.01 -18.16 26.01
CA LYS A 313 11.63 -17.01 26.84
C LYS A 313 10.34 -16.37 26.32
N ALA A 314 9.49 -15.90 27.21
CA ALA A 314 8.34 -15.09 26.82
C ALA A 314 8.79 -13.79 26.13
N ILE A 315 8.07 -13.37 25.08
CA ILE A 315 8.29 -12.09 24.41
C ILE A 315 7.90 -10.96 25.38
N THR A 316 8.87 -10.13 25.77
CA THR A 316 8.68 -9.07 26.77
C THR A 316 8.14 -7.75 26.21
N PHE A 317 8.18 -7.59 24.88
CA PHE A 317 7.81 -6.35 24.18
C PHE A 317 6.63 -6.58 23.23
N LYS A 318 5.55 -7.20 23.70
CA LYS A 318 4.32 -7.42 22.91
C LYS A 318 3.09 -6.84 23.59
N ASN A 319 2.16 -6.33 22.80
CA ASN A 319 0.86 -5.83 23.23
C ASN A 319 -0.23 -6.81 22.77
N GLY A 320 -0.40 -7.89 23.54
CA GLY A 320 -1.41 -8.92 23.28
C GLY A 320 -0.82 -10.30 22.99
N PRO A 321 -1.65 -11.24 22.53
CA PRO A 321 -1.22 -12.58 22.14
C PRO A 321 -0.49 -12.56 20.78
N ILE A 322 0.20 -13.65 20.48
CA ILE A 322 0.74 -13.87 19.13
C ILE A 322 -0.42 -14.36 18.27
N ILE A 323 -0.68 -13.70 17.16
CA ILE A 323 -1.79 -13.99 16.27
C ILE A 323 -1.31 -14.88 15.12
N GLN A 324 -2.11 -15.86 14.76
CA GLN A 324 -2.06 -16.55 13.48
C GLN A 324 -3.38 -16.35 12.76
N ASP A 325 -3.36 -15.56 11.69
CA ASP A 325 -4.53 -15.31 10.83
C ASP A 325 -4.50 -16.20 9.57
N GLY A 326 -5.63 -16.30 8.87
CA GLY A 326 -5.82 -17.02 7.61
C GLY A 326 -6.27 -18.48 7.75
N ALA A 327 -6.32 -19.22 6.62
CA ALA A 327 -6.82 -20.60 6.59
C ALA A 327 -6.05 -21.51 7.57
N THR A 328 -6.71 -21.85 8.67
CA THR A 328 -6.18 -22.78 9.65
C THR A 328 -6.64 -24.21 9.34
N GLY A 329 -5.94 -25.23 9.87
CA GLY A 329 -6.34 -26.64 9.68
C GLY A 329 -7.68 -27.03 10.33
N VAL A 330 -8.44 -26.07 10.87
CA VAL A 330 -9.79 -26.25 11.40
C VAL A 330 -10.72 -25.42 10.52
N PRO A 331 -11.77 -26.03 9.93
CA PRO A 331 -12.78 -25.31 9.16
C PRO A 331 -13.36 -24.15 9.96
N PHE A 332 -13.57 -22.99 9.32
CA PHE A 332 -14.22 -21.80 9.88
C PHE A 332 -13.46 -21.07 11.01
N VAL A 333 -12.24 -21.49 11.36
CA VAL A 333 -11.35 -20.74 12.25
C VAL A 333 -10.29 -20.03 11.41
N ASN A 334 -10.41 -18.71 11.29
CA ASN A 334 -9.50 -17.87 10.51
C ASN A 334 -8.50 -17.09 11.38
N ARG A 335 -8.56 -17.26 12.70
CA ARG A 335 -7.69 -16.59 13.67
C ARG A 335 -7.43 -17.51 14.85
N ARG A 336 -6.16 -17.64 15.24
CA ARG A 336 -5.73 -18.40 16.43
C ARG A 336 -4.72 -17.59 17.21
N GLU A 337 -4.77 -17.74 18.53
CA GLU A 337 -3.78 -17.17 19.43
C GLU A 337 -2.73 -18.24 19.76
N LEU A 338 -1.47 -17.83 19.77
CA LEU A 338 -0.32 -18.63 20.19
C LEU A 338 0.28 -18.01 21.44
N GLU A 339 0.59 -18.85 22.42
CA GLU A 339 1.17 -18.39 23.69
C GLU A 339 2.71 -18.46 23.68
N GLU A 340 3.28 -19.41 22.95
CA GLU A 340 4.71 -19.74 23.02
C GLU A 340 5.55 -19.04 21.93
N SER A 341 6.65 -18.43 22.35
CA SER A 341 7.67 -17.83 21.47
C SER A 341 8.28 -18.84 20.50
N SER A 342 8.46 -20.10 20.93
CA SER A 342 8.97 -21.18 20.08
C SER A 342 8.08 -21.45 18.85
N LYS A 343 6.75 -21.42 19.04
CA LYS A 343 5.77 -21.61 17.96
C LYS A 343 5.81 -20.43 16.98
N TYR A 344 5.99 -19.22 17.51
CA TYR A 344 6.15 -18.01 16.71
C TYR A 344 7.43 -18.07 15.86
N LEU A 345 8.60 -18.25 16.47
CA LEU A 345 9.88 -18.31 15.79
C LEU A 345 9.91 -19.39 14.71
N ARG A 346 9.40 -20.59 15.01
CA ARG A 346 9.29 -21.68 14.02
C ARG A 346 8.45 -21.28 12.81
N LYS A 347 7.37 -20.51 12.99
CA LYS A 347 6.48 -20.11 11.88
C LYS A 347 7.10 -19.01 11.03
N ILE A 348 7.64 -17.97 11.66
CA ILE A 348 8.20 -16.83 10.92
C ILE A 348 9.50 -17.21 10.21
N SER A 349 10.31 -18.12 10.77
CA SER A 349 11.54 -18.60 10.13
C SER A 349 11.31 -19.54 8.94
N THR A 350 10.14 -20.17 8.85
CA THR A 350 9.76 -20.96 7.66
C THR A 350 9.20 -20.11 6.53
N GLY A 351 8.70 -18.91 6.85
CA GLY A 351 8.07 -18.00 5.90
C GLY A 351 8.97 -16.84 5.50
N ASN A 352 8.37 -15.86 4.83
CA ASN A 352 8.96 -14.55 4.59
C ASN A 352 8.64 -13.66 5.79
N VAL A 353 9.66 -13.06 6.40
CA VAL A 353 9.50 -12.17 7.57
C VAL A 353 9.19 -10.75 7.11
N GLY A 354 8.50 -9.97 7.92
CA GLY A 354 8.09 -8.62 7.57
C GLY A 354 7.85 -7.74 8.77
N ILE A 355 7.92 -6.44 8.54
CA ILE A 355 7.66 -5.39 9.52
C ILE A 355 6.59 -4.48 8.93
N SER A 356 5.55 -4.17 9.69
CA SER A 356 4.68 -3.03 9.39
C SER A 356 4.83 -2.01 10.52
N VAL A 357 5.04 -0.75 10.16
CA VAL A 357 5.13 0.38 11.09
C VAL A 357 4.04 1.37 10.76
N LEU A 358 3.25 1.74 11.76
CA LEU A 358 2.27 2.81 11.72
C LEU A 358 2.53 3.78 12.88
N LYS A 359 2.63 5.08 12.60
CA LYS A 359 2.70 6.11 13.65
C LYS A 359 1.30 6.69 13.84
N GLN A 360 0.84 6.73 15.09
CA GLN A 360 -0.42 7.34 15.45
C GLN A 360 -0.30 7.94 16.86
N ASP A 361 -0.75 9.18 17.06
CA ASP A 361 -0.69 9.87 18.35
C ASP A 361 0.73 9.89 18.95
N ASP A 362 1.74 10.15 18.12
CA ASP A 362 3.19 10.10 18.44
C ASP A 362 3.73 8.75 18.94
N LEU A 363 2.95 7.68 18.81
CA LEU A 363 3.36 6.31 19.14
C LEU A 363 3.60 5.48 17.89
N PHE A 364 4.57 4.58 17.96
CA PHE A 364 4.84 3.60 16.91
C PHE A 364 4.11 2.29 17.21
N TYR A 365 3.20 1.91 16.32
CA TYR A 365 2.53 0.62 16.31
C TYR A 365 3.23 -0.27 15.29
N ILE A 366 3.87 -1.33 15.78
CA ILE A 366 4.72 -2.19 14.96
C ILE A 366 4.18 -3.61 14.98
N THR A 367 3.95 -4.16 13.78
CA THR A 367 3.60 -5.56 13.58
C THR A 367 4.84 -6.31 13.11
N LEU A 368 5.23 -7.34 13.86
CA LEU A 368 6.40 -8.17 13.56
C LEU A 368 5.94 -9.60 13.30
N GLY A 369 6.20 -10.11 12.10
CA GLY A 369 5.69 -11.42 11.74
C GLY A 369 6.33 -12.03 10.51
N GLY A 370 5.68 -13.08 10.04
CA GLY A 370 5.98 -13.70 8.76
C GLY A 370 4.78 -14.43 8.20
N TYR A 371 4.81 -14.64 6.89
CA TYR A 371 3.74 -15.31 6.16
C TYR A 371 4.29 -16.48 5.33
N VAL A 372 3.39 -17.42 5.03
CA VAL A 372 3.69 -18.56 4.15
C VAL A 372 2.63 -18.59 3.05
N VAL A 373 3.06 -18.62 1.79
CA VAL A 373 2.17 -18.78 0.65
C VAL A 373 1.49 -20.15 0.73
N VAL A 374 0.16 -20.17 0.72
CA VAL A 374 -0.62 -21.43 0.65
C VAL A 374 -1.16 -21.57 -0.76
N ASN A 375 -0.61 -22.51 -1.52
CA ASN A 375 -1.14 -22.87 -2.83
C ASN A 375 -2.37 -23.77 -2.66
N THR A 376 -3.54 -23.18 -2.40
CA THR A 376 -4.82 -23.90 -2.56
C THR A 376 -5.25 -23.83 -4.02
N ALA A 377 -5.52 -24.99 -4.63
CA ALA A 377 -5.90 -25.17 -6.04
C ALA A 377 -7.20 -24.45 -6.50
N SER A 378 -7.80 -23.64 -5.64
CA SER A 378 -9.06 -22.93 -5.86
C SER A 378 -9.06 -21.46 -5.41
N ALA A 379 -7.94 -20.95 -4.89
CA ALA A 379 -7.81 -19.54 -4.52
C ALA A 379 -6.83 -18.88 -5.48
N ASN A 380 -7.33 -17.98 -6.32
CA ASN A 380 -6.49 -17.08 -7.09
C ASN A 380 -5.56 -16.38 -6.09
N PRO A 381 -4.23 -16.56 -6.14
CA PRO A 381 -3.35 -15.84 -5.24
C PRO A 381 -3.50 -14.35 -5.56
N MET A 382 -4.09 -13.59 -4.64
CA MET A 382 -4.03 -12.12 -4.64
C MET A 382 -2.61 -11.65 -4.27
N MET A 383 -1.59 -12.27 -4.88
CA MET A 383 -0.20 -11.93 -4.69
C MET A 383 0.22 -10.98 -5.81
N GLY A 384 0.46 -9.73 -5.42
CA GLY A 384 1.36 -8.85 -6.16
C GLY A 384 0.67 -7.80 -7.04
N GLY A 385 0.63 -6.57 -6.52
CA GLY A 385 0.66 -5.34 -7.30
C GLY A 385 -0.66 -4.85 -7.92
N THR A 386 -1.70 -5.67 -7.96
CA THR A 386 -2.96 -5.29 -8.61
C THR A 386 -4.17 -5.88 -7.88
N SER A 387 -4.96 -5.05 -7.18
CA SER A 387 -6.25 -5.50 -6.66
C SER A 387 -7.22 -5.59 -7.84
N VAL A 388 -7.56 -6.81 -8.25
CA VAL A 388 -8.64 -7.04 -9.21
C VAL A 388 -9.96 -6.78 -8.46
N ASN A 389 -10.58 -5.63 -8.73
CA ASN A 389 -11.97 -5.42 -8.32
C ASN A 389 -12.88 -6.34 -9.16
N SER A 390 -14.05 -6.67 -8.62
CA SER A 390 -14.96 -7.71 -9.14
C SER A 390 -15.42 -7.55 -10.61
N ALA A 391 -15.16 -6.42 -11.27
CA ALA A 391 -15.52 -6.16 -12.67
C ALA A 391 -14.31 -5.92 -13.61
N GLY A 392 -13.07 -5.93 -13.11
CA GLY A 392 -11.87 -6.10 -13.91
C GLY A 392 -11.02 -4.86 -14.20
N LEU A 393 -11.32 -3.67 -13.63
CA LEU A 393 -10.30 -2.61 -13.53
C LEU A 393 -9.46 -2.81 -12.27
N VAL A 394 -8.16 -2.69 -12.48
CA VAL A 394 -7.15 -2.67 -11.43
C VAL A 394 -6.83 -1.22 -11.11
N THR A 395 -6.95 -0.85 -9.84
CA THR A 395 -6.65 0.48 -9.30
C THR A 395 -5.17 0.58 -8.87
N TYR A 396 -4.54 1.74 -9.11
CA TYR A 396 -3.15 2.04 -8.73
C TYR A 396 -2.99 2.46 -7.27
N ASN A 397 -4.09 2.55 -6.52
CA ASN A 397 -4.11 3.13 -5.18
C ASN A 397 -3.45 2.18 -4.15
N PRO A 398 -2.23 2.48 -3.66
CA PRO A 398 -1.54 1.61 -2.70
C PRO A 398 -2.25 1.56 -1.34
N THR A 399 -3.00 2.61 -0.98
CA THR A 399 -3.79 2.67 0.25
C THR A 399 -4.93 1.65 0.22
N TYR A 400 -5.69 1.63 -0.88
CA TYR A 400 -6.77 0.66 -1.08
C TYR A 400 -6.25 -0.78 -1.24
N PHE A 401 -5.11 -0.96 -1.90
CA PHE A 401 -4.43 -2.25 -1.96
C PHE A 401 -4.06 -2.74 -0.54
N SER A 402 -3.55 -1.85 0.32
CA SER A 402 -3.22 -2.17 1.71
C SER A 402 -4.47 -2.55 2.51
N TYR A 403 -5.58 -1.82 2.34
CA TYR A 403 -6.87 -2.12 2.97
C TYR A 403 -7.40 -3.52 2.58
N ASN A 404 -7.39 -3.84 1.28
CA ASN A 404 -7.82 -5.15 0.80
C ASN A 404 -6.92 -6.29 1.28
N SER A 405 -5.60 -6.08 1.24
CA SER A 405 -4.62 -7.06 1.71
C SER A 405 -4.74 -7.31 3.21
N TYR A 406 -4.99 -6.26 4.00
CA TYR A 406 -5.20 -6.38 5.44
C TYR A 406 -6.37 -7.31 5.81
N SER A 407 -7.34 -7.49 4.91
CA SER A 407 -8.54 -8.27 5.18
C SER A 407 -8.44 -9.78 4.90
N ASN A 408 -7.41 -10.26 4.18
CA ASN A 408 -7.47 -11.55 3.47
C ASN A 408 -6.26 -12.50 3.63
N THR A 409 -5.43 -12.38 4.67
CA THR A 409 -4.12 -13.04 4.67
C THR A 409 -3.86 -14.13 5.71
N LYS A 410 -2.79 -14.91 5.51
CA LYS A 410 -2.33 -15.98 6.40
C LYS A 410 -0.93 -15.69 6.94
N SER A 411 -0.90 -14.93 8.02
CA SER A 411 0.32 -14.50 8.69
C SER A 411 0.38 -15.01 10.13
N THR A 412 1.61 -15.08 10.66
CA THR A 412 1.85 -15.22 12.10
C THR A 412 2.62 -13.99 12.58
N TYR A 413 2.06 -13.25 13.51
CA TYR A 413 2.60 -11.96 13.95
C TYR A 413 2.27 -11.65 15.41
N PHE A 414 2.97 -10.68 15.98
CA PHE A 414 2.52 -9.99 17.17
C PHE A 414 2.68 -8.49 16.98
N ASN A 415 1.93 -7.72 17.75
CA ASN A 415 1.99 -6.27 17.72
C ASN A 415 2.74 -5.73 18.93
N THR A 416 3.45 -4.63 18.76
CA THR A 416 4.08 -3.88 19.84
C THR A 416 3.84 -2.39 19.67
N LYS A 417 3.72 -1.68 20.79
CA LYS A 417 3.55 -0.23 20.86
C LYS A 417 4.80 0.36 21.50
N LEU A 418 5.44 1.30 20.81
CA LEU A 418 6.66 1.96 21.27
C LEU A 418 6.46 3.48 21.38
N ASP A 419 7.14 4.11 22.33
CA ASP A 419 7.24 5.57 22.46
C ASP A 419 8.20 6.18 21.39
N PRO A 420 8.32 7.52 21.29
CA PRO A 420 9.25 8.18 20.37
C PRO A 420 10.73 7.75 20.53
N GLU A 421 11.13 7.31 21.72
CA GLU A 421 12.45 6.78 22.03
C GLU A 421 12.55 5.25 21.84
N PHE A 422 11.54 4.64 21.22
CA PHE A 422 11.40 3.22 20.95
C PHE A 422 11.43 2.32 22.20
N ASN A 423 10.96 2.82 23.35
CA ASN A 423 10.69 1.98 24.52
C ASN A 423 9.29 1.38 24.42
N HIS A 424 9.18 0.11 24.82
CA HIS A 424 7.91 -0.60 24.80
C HIS A 424 6.93 -0.03 25.83
N ILE A 425 5.73 0.31 25.36
CA ILE A 425 4.61 0.77 26.18
C ILE A 425 3.63 -0.38 26.36
N LYS A 426 3.39 -0.77 27.62
CA LYS A 426 2.38 -1.77 27.96
C LYS A 426 0.96 -1.24 27.73
N GLY A 427 0.03 -2.15 27.44
CA GLY A 427 -1.39 -1.85 27.30
C GLY A 427 -2.00 -2.49 26.07
N THR A 428 -3.27 -2.19 25.84
CA THR A 428 -3.98 -2.58 24.62
C THR A 428 -3.57 -1.68 23.45
N ILE A 429 -3.71 -2.22 22.24
CA ILE A 429 -3.62 -1.47 21.00
C ILE A 429 -5.05 -1.15 20.58
N ASP A 430 -5.31 0.13 20.34
CA ASP A 430 -6.61 0.58 19.85
C ASP A 430 -6.83 0.15 18.41
N LYS A 431 -8.10 0.19 17.96
CA LYS A 431 -8.43 -0.18 16.60
C LYS A 431 -7.76 0.76 15.62
N ASN A 432 -7.08 0.19 14.62
CA ASN A 432 -6.53 0.99 13.53
C ASN A 432 -7.62 1.41 12.53
N VAL A 433 -7.27 2.34 11.64
CA VAL A 433 -8.22 2.92 10.69
C VAL A 433 -8.91 1.90 9.77
N PHE A 434 -8.25 0.81 9.39
CA PHE A 434 -8.87 -0.25 8.58
C PHE A 434 -9.88 -1.08 9.38
N GLU A 435 -9.61 -1.33 10.67
CA GLU A 435 -10.58 -1.97 11.56
C GLU A 435 -11.80 -1.07 11.84
N ILE A 436 -11.59 0.25 11.89
CA ILE A 436 -12.67 1.24 11.99
C ILE A 436 -13.52 1.21 10.71
N ILE A 437 -12.91 1.28 9.52
CA ILE A 437 -13.60 1.18 8.23
C ILE A 437 -14.39 -0.13 8.16
N LYS A 438 -13.78 -1.28 8.48
CA LYS A 438 -14.46 -2.58 8.48
C LYS A 438 -15.65 -2.63 9.44
N SER A 439 -15.49 -2.05 10.64
CA SER A 439 -16.58 -1.95 11.60
C SER A 439 -17.73 -1.07 11.09
N TYR A 440 -17.42 -0.02 10.32
CA TYR A 440 -18.38 0.86 9.68
C TYR A 440 -19.12 0.15 8.51
N THR A 441 -18.38 -0.53 7.63
CA THR A 441 -18.93 -1.19 6.43
C THR A 441 -19.79 -2.41 6.76
N ASN A 442 -19.54 -3.12 7.86
CA ASN A 442 -20.36 -4.25 8.31
C ASN A 442 -21.86 -3.92 8.48
N LYS A 443 -22.22 -2.65 8.60
CA LYS A 443 -23.61 -2.19 8.68
C LYS A 443 -24.31 -2.16 7.32
N TYR A 444 -23.57 -2.22 6.22
CA TYR A 444 -24.08 -2.15 4.86
C TYR A 444 -23.94 -3.50 4.16
N LYS A 445 -24.99 -3.94 3.46
CA LYS A 445 -25.04 -5.24 2.78
C LYS A 445 -24.80 -5.18 1.26
N TYR A 446 -25.02 -4.03 0.65
CA TYR A 446 -25.08 -3.87 -0.81
C TYR A 446 -24.17 -2.74 -1.29
N ILE A 447 -22.95 -2.70 -0.77
CA ILE A 447 -21.95 -1.72 -1.19
C ILE A 447 -21.03 -2.29 -2.25
N THR A 448 -20.63 -1.45 -3.19
CA THR A 448 -19.66 -1.71 -4.25
C THR A 448 -18.81 -0.46 -4.46
N ALA A 449 -17.91 -0.42 -5.44
CA ALA A 449 -17.07 0.74 -5.72
C ALA A 449 -16.36 1.27 -4.47
N GLU A 450 -15.83 0.34 -3.67
CA GLU A 450 -15.06 0.66 -2.48
C GLU A 450 -13.70 1.24 -2.90
N ASP A 451 -13.27 2.29 -2.21
CA ASP A 451 -11.93 2.84 -2.31
C ASP A 451 -11.52 3.46 -0.97
N VAL A 452 -10.23 3.40 -0.67
CA VAL A 452 -9.65 4.02 0.52
C VAL A 452 -8.48 4.85 0.04
N PHE A 453 -8.57 6.17 0.15
CA PHE A 453 -7.61 7.07 -0.46
C PHE A 453 -7.32 8.26 0.43
N PHE A 454 -6.18 8.90 0.19
CA PHE A 454 -5.85 10.17 0.81
C PHE A 454 -6.23 11.32 -0.11
N HIS A 455 -6.85 12.34 0.47
CA HIS A 455 -7.09 13.62 -0.18
C HIS A 455 -6.75 14.72 0.83
N ASN A 456 -5.86 15.64 0.45
CA ASN A 456 -5.37 16.73 1.30
C ASN A 456 -4.87 16.24 2.68
N GLY A 457 -4.09 15.14 2.67
CA GLY A 457 -3.53 14.54 3.88
C GLY A 457 -4.55 13.80 4.77
N THR A 458 -5.84 13.85 4.45
CA THR A 458 -6.90 13.16 5.19
C THR A 458 -7.25 11.84 4.52
N LEU A 459 -7.46 10.79 5.32
CA LEU A 459 -7.92 9.50 4.82
C LEU A 459 -9.44 9.51 4.64
N TYR A 460 -9.89 9.01 3.49
CA TYR A 460 -11.29 8.82 3.17
C TYR A 460 -11.58 7.38 2.78
N PHE A 461 -12.80 6.94 3.09
CA PHE A 461 -13.40 5.73 2.52
C PHE A 461 -14.58 6.13 1.65
N SER A 462 -14.61 5.63 0.42
CA SER A 462 -15.76 5.80 -0.47
C SER A 462 -16.40 4.48 -0.83
N PHE A 463 -17.71 4.53 -1.08
CA PHE A 463 -18.47 3.37 -1.55
C PHE A 463 -19.74 3.81 -2.26
N PHE A 464 -20.22 2.97 -3.16
CA PHE A 464 -21.53 3.08 -3.79
C PHE A 464 -22.52 2.10 -3.15
N ASN A 465 -23.64 2.61 -2.66
CA ASN A 465 -24.74 1.81 -2.12
C ASN A 465 -25.76 1.49 -3.24
N LEU A 466 -25.83 0.23 -3.64
CA LEU A 466 -26.72 -0.25 -4.70
C LEU A 466 -28.21 -0.07 -4.39
N LYS A 467 -28.60 -0.17 -3.12
CA LYS A 467 -30.00 -0.08 -2.72
C LYS A 467 -30.53 1.34 -2.93
N ASP A 468 -29.72 2.31 -2.53
CA ASP A 468 -30.11 3.72 -2.48
C ASP A 468 -29.67 4.52 -3.71
N SER A 469 -28.88 3.91 -4.61
CA SER A 469 -28.24 4.57 -5.77
C SER A 469 -27.32 5.73 -5.35
N GLU A 470 -26.62 5.57 -4.22
CA GLU A 470 -25.88 6.67 -3.58
C GLU A 470 -24.38 6.37 -3.52
N TYR A 471 -23.58 7.30 -4.04
CA TYR A 471 -22.14 7.34 -3.78
C TYR A 471 -21.88 8.14 -2.51
N ASN A 472 -21.00 7.63 -1.64
CA ASN A 472 -20.70 8.21 -0.34
C ASN A 472 -19.19 8.31 -0.16
N ILE A 473 -18.72 9.41 0.43
CA ILE A 473 -17.36 9.56 0.96
C ILE A 473 -17.46 9.89 2.44
N VAL A 474 -16.72 9.15 3.26
CA VAL A 474 -16.69 9.30 4.71
C VAL A 474 -15.26 9.42 5.23
N THR A 475 -15.09 10.16 6.33
CA THR A 475 -13.84 10.26 7.09
C THR A 475 -14.05 9.82 8.54
N PHE A 476 -12.96 9.45 9.23
CA PHE A 476 -12.96 8.73 10.50
C PHE A 476 -12.19 9.44 11.61
#